data_AF-A0AAU9W3R3-F1
#
_entry.id   AF-A0AAU9W3R3-F1
#
_cell.length_a   1.000
_cell.length_b   1.000
_cell.length_c   1.000
_cell.angle_alpha   90.00
_cell.angle_beta   90.00
_cell.angle_gamma   90.00
#
_symmetry.space_group_name_H-M   'P 1'
#
loop_
_entity.id
_entity.type
_entity.pdbx_description
1 polymer ?
#
loop_
_entity_poly.entity_id
_entity_poly.type
_entity_poly.pdbx_seq_one_letter_code
_entity_poly.pdbx_strand_id
1 'polypeptide(L)'
;FLTTINTNNGVERQNKAFKYDYLAGIKQRTLSGMLSVLIDEFLPDKYLKYVELNTKLQASFRRYNSAIPSYLRERPHHIIKHSMDRLSLAESIPSSNVTVIDMENGEFLVKSQSRPEEKKMYKVMFGTKQPSCECFDWERQQLPCKHFFAVFQHFPSWLFDRLPKEY
;
A
#
# COMPACT_ATOMS: atom_id res chain seq x y z
N PHE A 1 -24.15 -2.27 7.31
CA PHE A 1 -23.31 -2.13 8.52
C PHE A 1 -21.94 -1.63 8.09
N LEU A 2 -21.68 -0.33 8.27
CA LEU A 2 -20.38 0.31 8.02
C LEU A 2 -19.54 0.13 9.29
N THR A 3 -18.66 -0.87 9.29
CA THR A 3 -17.65 -1.01 10.35
C THR A 3 -16.47 -0.12 9.97
N THR A 4 -16.45 1.11 10.51
CA THR A 4 -15.30 2.01 10.42
C THR A 4 -14.14 1.37 11.19
N ILE A 5 -13.16 0.81 10.48
CA ILE A 5 -11.96 0.27 11.10
C ILE A 5 -11.05 1.45 11.46
N ASN A 6 -11.20 1.99 12.65
CA ASN A 6 -10.21 2.90 13.22
C ASN A 6 -9.05 2.05 13.73
N THR A 7 -8.00 1.86 12.94
CA THR A 7 -6.68 1.47 13.47
C THR A 7 -6.06 2.67 14.19
N ASN A 8 -6.72 3.14 15.24
CA ASN A 8 -6.26 4.24 16.11
C ASN A 8 -4.93 3.90 16.80
N ASN A 9 -4.56 2.63 16.94
CA ASN A 9 -3.35 2.18 17.65
C ASN A 9 -2.07 2.92 17.24
N GLY A 10 -1.91 3.24 15.95
CA GLY A 10 -0.75 4.00 15.46
C GLY A 10 -0.79 5.47 15.91
N VAL A 11 -1.92 6.13 15.67
CA VAL A 11 -2.15 7.54 16.03
C VAL A 11 -2.16 7.72 17.55
N GLU A 12 -2.76 6.81 18.30
CA GLU A 12 -2.78 6.80 19.76
C GLU A 12 -1.39 6.58 20.34
N ARG A 13 -0.59 5.68 19.75
CA ARG A 13 0.81 5.51 20.17
C ARG A 13 1.64 6.75 19.88
N GLN A 14 1.44 7.39 18.73
CA GLN A 14 2.11 8.66 18.40
C GLN A 14 1.68 9.78 19.34
N ASN A 15 0.38 9.89 19.64
CA ASN A 15 -0.15 10.84 20.61
C ASN A 15 0.40 10.60 22.01
N LYS A 16 0.54 9.34 22.42
CA LYS A 16 1.16 8.97 23.69
C LYS A 16 2.62 9.42 23.73
N ALA A 17 3.41 9.08 22.70
CA ALA A 17 4.81 9.50 22.61
C ALA A 17 4.94 11.03 22.65
N PHE A 18 4.12 11.76 21.88
CA PHE A 18 4.13 13.22 21.90
C PHE A 18 3.83 13.78 23.30
N LYS A 19 2.78 13.29 23.96
CA LYS A 19 2.37 13.76 25.28
C LYS A 19 3.39 13.49 26.38
N TYR A 20 3.94 12.28 26.42
CA TYR A 20 4.79 11.85 27.54
C TYR A 20 6.28 12.06 27.29
N ASP A 21 6.74 12.03 26.05
CA ASP A 21 8.16 12.12 25.74
C ASP A 21 8.57 13.56 25.36
N TYR A 22 7.67 14.34 24.74
CA TYR A 22 7.97 15.70 24.25
C TYR A 22 7.32 16.80 25.10
N LEU A 23 6.03 16.66 25.45
CA LEU A 23 5.32 17.70 26.19
C LEU A 23 5.52 17.67 27.72
N ALA A 24 6.07 16.58 28.27
CA ALA A 24 6.14 16.38 29.72
C ALA A 24 6.99 17.44 30.45
N GLY A 25 7.99 18.02 29.79
CA GLY A 25 8.88 19.05 30.35
C GLY A 25 8.41 20.50 30.18
N ILE A 26 7.32 20.75 29.46
CA ILE A 26 6.92 22.11 29.08
C ILE A 26 6.15 22.79 30.21
N LYS A 27 6.73 23.85 30.77
CA LYS A 27 6.12 24.63 31.88
C LYS A 27 4.85 25.38 31.48
N GLN A 28 4.75 25.88 30.25
CA GLN A 28 3.59 26.62 29.76
C GLN A 28 2.77 25.79 28.78
N ARG A 29 1.58 25.36 29.21
CA ARG A 29 0.65 24.52 28.44
C ARG A 29 -0.21 25.35 27.47
N THR A 30 0.42 26.22 26.69
CA THR A 30 -0.31 26.99 25.67
C THR A 30 -0.39 26.19 24.37
N LEU A 31 -1.43 26.46 23.57
CA LEU A 31 -1.57 25.86 22.24
C LEU A 31 -0.36 26.22 21.35
N SER A 32 0.10 27.48 21.43
CA SER A 32 1.29 27.94 20.70
C SER A 32 2.54 27.14 21.08
N GLY A 33 2.79 26.94 22.38
CA GLY A 33 3.92 26.12 22.85
C GLY A 33 3.82 24.65 22.41
N MET A 34 2.62 24.07 22.43
CA MET A 34 2.41 22.72 21.91
C MET A 34 2.68 22.63 20.40
N LEU A 35 2.26 23.63 19.63
CA LEU A 35 2.51 23.69 18.19
C LEU A 35 4.00 23.83 17.86
N SER A 36 4.73 24.66 18.60
CA SER A 36 6.19 24.76 18.45
C SER A 36 6.86 23.40 18.66
N VAL A 37 6.58 22.70 19.75
CA VAL A 37 7.17 21.37 19.98
C VAL A 37 6.74 20.33 18.95
N LEU A 38 5.52 20.43 18.43
CA LEU A 38 5.07 19.54 17.35
C LEU A 38 5.89 19.77 16.07
N ILE A 39 6.06 21.03 15.66
CA ILE A 39 6.66 21.42 14.38
C ILE A 39 8.19 21.35 14.43
N ASP A 40 8.79 21.80 15.52
CA ASP A 40 10.24 22.02 15.63
C ASP A 40 10.98 20.77 16.15
N GLU A 41 10.30 19.89 16.88
CA GLU A 41 10.92 18.70 17.51
C GLU A 41 10.27 17.39 17.04
N PHE A 42 8.98 17.21 17.32
CA PHE A 42 8.33 15.91 17.14
C PHE A 42 8.28 15.47 15.67
N LEU A 43 7.76 16.30 14.77
CA LEU A 43 7.64 15.94 13.35
C LEU A 43 9.01 15.73 12.68
N PRO A 44 10.03 16.59 12.87
CA PRO A 44 11.38 16.34 12.39
C PRO A 44 11.97 15.02 12.88
N ASP A 45 11.86 14.71 14.18
CA ASP A 45 12.35 13.46 14.75
C ASP A 45 11.65 12.23 14.13
N LYS A 46 10.32 12.30 13.96
CA LYS A 46 9.56 11.22 13.32
C LYS A 46 9.94 11.06 11.85
N TYR A 47 10.20 12.16 11.14
CA TYR A 47 10.68 12.11 9.77
C TYR A 47 12.07 11.46 9.67
N LEU A 48 13.02 11.85 10.51
CA LEU A 48 14.35 11.23 10.57
C LEU A 48 14.25 9.73 10.86
N LYS A 49 13.37 9.34 11.79
CA LYS A 49 13.15 7.92 12.10
C LYS A 49 12.56 7.16 10.92
N TYR A 50 11.63 7.78 10.18
CA TYR A 50 11.07 7.21 8.96
C TYR A 50 12.15 6.99 7.89
N VAL A 51 13.01 7.98 7.66
CA VAL A 51 14.13 7.86 6.72
C VAL A 51 15.08 6.74 7.16
N GLU A 52 15.47 6.69 8.44
CA GLU A 52 16.35 5.65 8.99
C GLU A 52 15.77 4.24 8.76
N LEU A 53 14.49 4.05 9.06
CA LEU A 53 13.81 2.76 8.90
C LEU A 53 13.70 2.36 7.43
N ASN A 54 13.43 3.30 6.52
CA ASN A 54 13.39 3.04 5.09
C ASN A 54 14.78 2.69 4.54
N THR A 55 15.84 3.40 4.96
CA THR A 55 17.22 3.06 4.58
C THR A 55 17.57 1.64 5.01
N LYS A 56 17.14 1.21 6.20
CA LYS A 56 17.31 -0.18 6.69
C LYS A 56 16.55 -1.24 5.87
N LEU A 57 15.61 -0.85 5.01
CA LEU A 57 14.96 -1.76 4.06
C LEU A 57 15.79 -1.98 2.80
N GLN A 58 16.82 -1.17 2.51
CA GLN A 58 17.63 -1.40 1.32
C GLN A 58 18.34 -2.76 1.38
N ALA A 59 18.53 -3.39 0.22
CA ALA A 59 19.18 -4.69 0.10
C ALA A 59 20.64 -4.70 0.55
N SER A 60 21.27 -3.52 0.66
CA SER A 60 22.60 -3.35 1.26
C SER A 60 22.62 -3.60 2.77
N PHE A 61 21.53 -3.33 3.48
CA PHE A 61 21.42 -3.49 4.94
C PHE A 61 20.83 -4.84 5.35
N ARG A 62 20.18 -5.57 4.44
CA ARG A 62 19.57 -6.87 4.72
C ARG A 62 19.47 -7.76 3.51
N ARG A 63 19.48 -9.07 3.73
CA ARG A 63 19.18 -10.06 2.70
C ARG A 63 17.68 -10.31 2.62
N TYR A 64 17.15 -10.29 1.40
CA TYR A 64 15.76 -10.63 1.09
C TYR A 64 15.65 -12.10 0.72
N ASN A 65 14.52 -12.72 1.09
CA ASN A 65 14.19 -14.06 0.61
C ASN A 65 14.08 -14.05 -0.93
N SER A 66 14.71 -15.01 -1.60
CA SER A 66 14.69 -15.13 -3.06
C SER A 66 13.29 -15.34 -3.62
N ALA A 67 12.36 -15.90 -2.84
CA ALA A 67 10.95 -16.05 -3.21
C ALA A 67 10.20 -14.72 -3.34
N ILE A 68 10.72 -13.62 -2.76
CA ILE A 68 10.11 -12.29 -2.90
C ILE A 68 10.54 -11.71 -4.26
N PRO A 69 9.59 -11.34 -5.15
CA PRO A 69 9.88 -10.67 -6.40
C PRO A 69 10.73 -9.41 -6.19
N SER A 70 11.69 -9.17 -7.09
CA SER A 70 12.63 -8.04 -6.97
C SER A 70 11.91 -6.69 -6.83
N TYR A 71 10.81 -6.48 -7.56
CA TYR A 71 10.02 -5.24 -7.51
C TYR A 71 9.30 -5.00 -6.16
N LEU A 72 9.18 -6.01 -5.30
CA LEU A 72 8.65 -5.88 -3.94
C LEU A 72 9.75 -5.77 -2.88
N ARG A 73 11.00 -6.05 -3.22
CA ARG A 73 12.11 -5.88 -2.26
C ARG A 73 12.24 -4.41 -1.89
N GLU A 74 12.79 -4.14 -0.72
CA GLU A 74 12.98 -2.78 -0.18
C GLU A 74 11.68 -1.99 0.10
N ARG A 75 10.50 -2.57 -0.14
CA ARG A 75 9.21 -2.02 0.26
C ARG A 75 8.94 -2.25 1.76
N PRO A 76 8.07 -1.45 2.40
CA PRO A 76 7.62 -1.71 3.77
C PRO A 76 7.04 -3.11 3.96
N HIS A 77 7.30 -3.73 5.12
CA HIS A 77 6.93 -5.14 5.38
C HIS A 77 5.44 -5.43 5.17
N HIS A 78 4.55 -4.50 5.55
CA HIS A 78 3.11 -4.69 5.38
C HIS A 78 2.70 -4.72 3.89
N ILE A 79 3.38 -3.94 3.03
CA ILE A 79 3.18 -3.96 1.57
C ILE A 79 3.65 -5.29 1.01
N ILE A 80 4.86 -5.74 1.37
CA ILE A 80 5.38 -7.04 0.91
C ILE A 80 4.41 -8.17 1.28
N LYS A 81 3.97 -8.21 2.53
CA LYS A 81 3.03 -9.23 3.01
C LYS A 81 1.72 -9.20 2.21
N HIS A 82 1.09 -8.02 2.09
CA HIS A 82 -0.13 -7.86 1.30
C HIS A 82 0.06 -8.32 -0.14
N SER A 83 1.13 -7.88 -0.79
CA SER A 83 1.42 -8.21 -2.19
C SER A 83 1.67 -9.70 -2.40
N MET A 84 2.42 -10.36 -1.52
CA MET A 84 2.65 -11.82 -1.60
C MET A 84 1.35 -12.61 -1.40
N ASP A 85 0.51 -12.21 -0.45
CA ASP A 85 -0.80 -12.84 -0.23
C ASP A 85 -1.69 -12.71 -1.48
N ARG A 86 -1.72 -11.52 -2.10
CA ARG A 86 -2.53 -11.27 -3.31
C ARG A 86 -1.96 -11.91 -4.57
N LEU A 87 -0.64 -12.03 -4.67
CA LEU A 87 0.03 -12.75 -5.74
C LEU A 87 -0.36 -14.23 -5.74
N SER A 88 -0.34 -14.87 -4.57
CA SER A 88 -0.79 -16.27 -4.44
C SER A 88 -2.26 -16.45 -4.83
N LEU A 89 -3.14 -15.51 -4.45
CA LEU A 89 -4.54 -15.57 -4.88
C LEU A 89 -4.73 -15.39 -6.39
N ALA A 90 -3.83 -14.64 -7.05
CA ALA A 90 -3.89 -14.38 -8.49
C ALA A 90 -3.51 -15.61 -9.33
N GLU A 91 -2.71 -16.54 -8.81
CA GLU A 91 -2.30 -17.77 -9.51
C GLU A 91 -3.48 -18.62 -9.99
N SER A 92 -4.63 -18.53 -9.30
CA SER A 92 -5.87 -19.20 -9.69
C SER A 92 -6.64 -18.53 -10.84
N ILE A 93 -6.20 -17.35 -11.30
CA ILE A 93 -6.85 -16.58 -12.36
C ILE A 93 -6.15 -16.89 -13.69
N PRO A 94 -6.75 -17.69 -14.60
CA PRO A 94 -6.16 -17.97 -15.90
C PRO A 94 -6.16 -16.74 -16.80
N SER A 95 -5.28 -16.73 -17.82
CA SER A 95 -5.20 -15.64 -18.80
C SER A 95 -6.51 -15.39 -19.54
N SER A 96 -7.32 -16.43 -19.78
CA SER A 96 -8.65 -16.34 -20.38
C SER A 96 -9.65 -15.51 -19.57
N ASN A 97 -9.36 -15.26 -18.29
CA ASN A 97 -10.18 -14.45 -17.39
C ASN A 97 -9.69 -13.00 -17.29
N VAL A 98 -8.68 -12.61 -18.08
CA VAL A 98 -8.18 -11.23 -18.16
C VAL A 98 -8.34 -10.73 -19.60
N THR A 99 -9.20 -9.73 -19.78
CA THR A 99 -9.47 -9.10 -21.07
C THR A 99 -8.82 -7.72 -21.09
N VAL A 100 -8.08 -7.42 -22.15
CA VAL A 100 -7.52 -6.08 -22.38
C VAL A 100 -8.62 -5.17 -22.95
N ILE A 101 -8.86 -4.02 -22.32
CA ILE A 101 -9.71 -2.96 -22.88
C ILE A 101 -8.83 -1.97 -23.65
N ASP A 102 -7.77 -1.50 -23.01
CA ASP A 102 -6.85 -0.51 -23.55
C ASP A 102 -5.44 -0.84 -23.09
N MET A 103 -4.62 -1.31 -24.03
CA MET A 103 -3.23 -1.71 -23.75
C MET A 103 -2.30 -0.51 -23.57
N GLU A 104 -2.65 0.66 -24.11
CA GLU A 104 -1.84 1.88 -24.03
C GLU A 104 -2.03 2.57 -22.68
N ASN A 105 -3.29 2.65 -22.22
CA ASN A 105 -3.65 3.26 -20.94
C ASN A 105 -3.69 2.27 -19.75
N GLY A 106 -3.50 0.98 -20.01
CA GLY A 106 -3.43 -0.05 -18.96
C GLY A 106 -4.79 -0.33 -18.33
N GLU A 107 -5.82 -0.48 -19.17
CA GLU A 107 -7.17 -0.83 -18.75
C GLU A 107 -7.49 -2.29 -19.07
N PHE A 108 -7.95 -3.02 -18.04
CA PHE A 108 -8.24 -4.44 -18.12
C PHE A 108 -9.58 -4.76 -17.45
N LEU A 109 -10.22 -5.84 -17.89
CA LEU A 109 -11.31 -6.50 -17.17
C LEU A 109 -10.82 -7.84 -16.64
N VAL A 110 -11.02 -8.08 -15.36
CA VAL A 110 -10.68 -9.36 -14.73
C VAL A 110 -11.96 -10.03 -14.21
N LYS A 111 -12.18 -11.28 -14.62
CA LYS A 111 -13.36 -12.06 -14.22
C LYS A 111 -13.32 -12.37 -12.73
N SER A 112 -14.46 -12.17 -12.07
CA SER A 112 -14.68 -12.57 -10.68
C SER A 112 -14.49 -14.08 -10.52
N GLN A 113 -13.74 -14.48 -9.49
CA GLN A 113 -13.56 -15.88 -9.10
C GLN A 113 -14.49 -16.31 -7.95
N SER A 114 -15.28 -15.38 -7.40
CA SER A 114 -16.10 -15.66 -6.21
C SER A 114 -17.30 -16.57 -6.50
N ARG A 115 -17.88 -16.43 -7.71
CA ARG A 115 -19.04 -17.20 -8.18
C ARG A 115 -18.91 -17.41 -9.69
N PRO A 116 -18.49 -18.60 -10.15
CA PRO A 116 -18.19 -18.86 -11.57
C PRO A 116 -19.36 -18.60 -12.53
N GLU A 117 -20.59 -18.75 -12.02
CA GLU A 117 -21.85 -18.55 -12.75
C GLU A 117 -22.16 -17.05 -12.97
N GLU A 118 -21.67 -16.18 -12.08
CA GLU A 118 -21.82 -14.74 -12.24
C GLU A 118 -20.81 -14.24 -13.27
N LYS A 119 -21.30 -13.60 -14.33
CA LYS A 119 -20.48 -12.92 -15.35
C LYS A 119 -19.89 -11.60 -14.85
N LYS A 120 -19.65 -11.47 -13.55
CA LYS A 120 -19.11 -10.25 -12.96
C LYS A 120 -17.65 -10.08 -13.36
N MET A 121 -17.36 -8.91 -13.94
CA MET A 121 -16.01 -8.47 -14.28
C MET A 121 -15.65 -7.29 -13.37
N TYR A 122 -14.36 -7.14 -13.06
CA TYR A 122 -13.83 -5.97 -12.36
C TYR A 122 -12.93 -5.20 -13.31
N LYS A 123 -13.21 -3.91 -13.49
CA LYS A 123 -12.32 -3.01 -14.20
C LYS A 123 -11.07 -2.74 -13.35
N VAL A 124 -9.91 -2.90 -13.95
CA VAL A 124 -8.59 -2.58 -13.40
C VAL A 124 -7.98 -1.50 -14.28
N MET A 125 -7.60 -0.38 -13.67
CA MET A 125 -7.01 0.76 -14.37
C MET A 125 -5.71 1.13 -13.67
N PHE A 126 -4.61 1.20 -14.40
CA PHE A 126 -3.34 1.69 -13.84
C PHE A 126 -3.37 3.21 -13.70
N GLY A 127 -4.04 3.88 -14.65
CA GLY A 127 -4.24 5.34 -14.63
C GLY A 127 -2.93 6.12 -14.74
N THR A 128 -3.04 7.42 -14.96
CA THR A 128 -1.87 8.31 -14.98
C THR A 128 -1.54 8.86 -13.59
N LYS A 129 -2.54 9.06 -12.74
CA LYS A 129 -2.39 9.62 -11.38
C LYS A 129 -2.76 8.65 -10.28
N GLN A 130 -3.83 7.88 -10.47
CA GLN A 130 -4.32 6.96 -9.45
C GLN A 130 -4.74 5.63 -10.09
N PRO A 131 -4.11 4.51 -9.69
CA PRO A 131 -4.59 3.19 -10.07
C PRO A 131 -5.92 2.90 -9.38
N SER A 132 -6.73 2.02 -9.95
CA SER A 132 -7.98 1.61 -9.33
C SER A 132 -8.43 0.22 -9.75
N CYS A 133 -9.21 -0.41 -8.88
CA CYS A 133 -9.97 -1.61 -9.20
C CYS A 133 -11.34 -1.55 -8.53
N GLU A 134 -12.37 -2.04 -9.21
CA GLU A 134 -13.77 -2.04 -8.72
C GLU A 134 -14.05 -3.11 -7.63
N CYS A 135 -13.02 -3.84 -7.19
CA CYS A 135 -13.20 -4.88 -6.18
C CYS A 135 -13.12 -4.33 -4.76
N PHE A 136 -13.79 -5.02 -3.85
CA PHE A 136 -13.84 -4.65 -2.42
C PHE A 136 -12.46 -4.65 -1.73
N ASP A 137 -11.54 -5.49 -2.19
CA ASP A 137 -10.18 -5.52 -1.65
C ASP A 137 -9.43 -4.23 -1.97
N TRP A 138 -9.60 -3.71 -3.19
CA TRP A 138 -9.08 -2.40 -3.59
C TRP A 138 -9.73 -1.28 -2.78
N GLU A 139 -11.07 -1.28 -2.70
CA GLU A 139 -11.83 -0.29 -1.94
C GLU A 139 -11.30 -0.14 -0.51
N ARG A 140 -10.96 -1.26 0.15
CA ARG A 140 -10.48 -1.28 1.53
C ARG A 140 -9.00 -0.98 1.70
N GLN A 141 -8.15 -1.55 0.86
CA GLN A 141 -6.71 -1.51 1.08
C GLN A 141 -6.06 -0.37 0.30
N GLN A 142 -6.65 0.05 -0.82
CA GLN A 142 -6.03 0.95 -1.81
C GLN A 142 -4.60 0.50 -2.18
N LEU A 143 -4.38 -0.81 -2.18
CA LEU A 143 -3.15 -1.51 -2.57
C LEU A 143 -3.45 -2.45 -3.73
N PRO A 144 -2.48 -2.83 -4.58
CA PRO A 144 -2.71 -3.79 -5.66
C PRO A 144 -3.41 -5.04 -5.14
N CYS A 145 -4.62 -5.29 -5.64
CA CYS A 145 -5.42 -6.45 -5.29
C CYS A 145 -5.04 -7.65 -6.17
N LYS A 146 -5.66 -8.82 -5.93
CA LYS A 146 -5.40 -10.02 -6.77
C LYS A 146 -5.63 -9.79 -8.27
N HIS A 147 -6.53 -8.87 -8.65
CA HIS A 147 -6.78 -8.56 -10.06
C HIS A 147 -5.62 -7.80 -10.71
N PHE A 148 -4.94 -6.90 -9.99
CA PHE A 148 -3.69 -6.30 -10.47
C PHE A 148 -2.60 -7.35 -10.64
N PHE A 149 -2.44 -8.25 -9.66
CA PHE A 149 -1.43 -9.32 -9.75
C PHE A 149 -1.73 -10.32 -10.88
N ALA A 150 -3.01 -10.57 -11.20
CA ALA A 150 -3.36 -11.35 -12.38
C ALA A 150 -2.91 -10.65 -13.68
N VAL A 151 -3.08 -9.33 -13.78
CA VAL A 151 -2.53 -8.55 -14.91
C VAL A 151 -1.00 -8.67 -14.94
N PHE A 152 -0.33 -8.53 -13.79
CA PHE A 152 1.14 -8.64 -13.72
C PHE A 152 1.66 -10.01 -14.21
N GLN A 153 0.93 -11.08 -13.92
CA GLN A 153 1.28 -12.45 -14.33
C GLN A 153 1.12 -12.66 -15.84
N HIS A 154 0.04 -12.13 -16.44
CA HIS A 154 -0.30 -12.40 -17.84
C HIS A 154 0.20 -11.33 -18.82
N PHE A 155 0.55 -10.15 -18.32
CA PHE A 155 1.02 -9.00 -19.12
C PHE A 155 2.32 -8.41 -18.51
N PRO A 156 3.50 -9.00 -18.80
CA PRO A 156 4.77 -8.56 -18.22
C PRO A 156 5.18 -7.11 -18.53
N SER A 157 4.53 -6.44 -19.50
CA SER A 157 4.71 -5.01 -19.77
C SER A 157 4.01 -4.10 -18.75
N TRP A 158 3.05 -4.67 -18.01
CA TRP A 158 2.19 -4.03 -17.02
C TRP A 158 2.45 -4.61 -15.63
N LEU A 159 3.60 -4.24 -15.06
CA LEU A 159 4.02 -4.63 -13.71
C LEU A 159 3.85 -3.50 -12.70
N PHE A 160 4.28 -3.73 -11.45
CA PHE A 160 4.25 -2.75 -10.37
C PHE A 160 4.88 -1.39 -10.76
N ASP A 161 5.93 -1.40 -11.58
CA ASP A 161 6.62 -0.18 -12.03
C ASP A 161 5.80 0.69 -13.00
N ARG A 162 4.68 0.17 -13.51
CA ARG A 162 3.71 0.94 -14.31
C ARG A 162 2.65 1.65 -13.46
N LEU A 163 2.64 1.43 -12.15
CA LEU A 163 1.81 2.23 -11.26
C LEU A 163 2.35 3.68 -11.22
N PRO A 164 1.49 4.70 -11.06
CA PRO A 164 1.91 6.08 -10.93
C PRO A 164 2.98 6.25 -9.84
N LYS A 165 4.01 7.08 -10.08
CA LYS A 165 5.09 7.29 -9.11
C LYS A 165 4.62 7.94 -7.80
N GLU A 166 3.53 8.67 -7.88
CA GLU A 166 2.90 9.40 -6.77
C GLU A 166 2.02 8.50 -5.90
N TYR A 167 1.78 7.25 -6.33
CA TYR A 167 1.00 6.24 -5.63
C TYR A 167 1.83 5.43 -4.63
#